data_AF-A0A1Y5XJ52-F1
#
_entry.id   AF-A0A1Y5XJ52-F1
#
_cell.length_a   1.000
_cell.length_b   1.000
_cell.length_c   1.000
_cell.angle_alpha   90.00
_cell.angle_beta   90.00
_cell.angle_gamma   90.00
#
_symmetry.space_group_name_H-M   'P 1'
#
loop_
_entity.id
_entity.type
_entity.pdbx_description
1 polymer ?
#
loop_
_entity_poly.entity_id
_entity_poly.type
_entity_poly.pdbx_seq_one_letter_code
_entity_poly.pdbx_strand_id
1 'polypeptide(L)'
;MSGSDIDTKTTKAEATKSSTLTRKQKRWRKRLPWSDTVTEAFPTYAEVMDRAVRTAQHRYSKFGWWHMAWFRIGGILEIVLSVSFPFVYTALRSADGGWQDTVITGISVAIAVVGGIRGFYGWNENWHLYKTQELALTGIIQRWELELMALAAQPKENVSKTHKATKHALEQVAIALEHEQDAFFGSVRLPDELIQRNGSPRAGVPSSPQE
;
A
#
# COMPACT_ATOMS: atom_id res chain seq x y z
N MET A 1 -29.21 37.92 -63.35
CA MET A 1 -28.34 38.69 -62.45
C MET A 1 -28.56 38.17 -61.03
N SER A 2 -27.45 37.85 -60.35
CA SER A 2 -27.26 37.57 -58.90
C SER A 2 -28.15 36.50 -58.25
N GLY A 3 -27.64 35.39 -57.72
CA GLY A 3 -26.34 35.13 -57.09
C GLY A 3 -26.51 35.11 -55.57
N SER A 4 -26.59 33.91 -54.97
CA SER A 4 -26.49 33.71 -53.52
C SER A 4 -26.02 32.27 -53.25
N ASP A 5 -24.70 32.09 -53.39
CA ASP A 5 -23.96 30.98 -52.81
C ASP A 5 -23.79 31.27 -51.32
N ILE A 6 -24.45 30.48 -50.46
CA ILE A 6 -24.29 30.56 -49.02
C ILE A 6 -23.35 29.44 -48.57
N ASP A 7 -22.24 29.88 -47.98
CA ASP A 7 -21.11 29.15 -47.44
C ASP A 7 -21.48 27.92 -46.58
N THR A 8 -21.14 26.73 -47.09
CA THR A 8 -21.19 25.45 -46.36
C THR A 8 -19.85 25.06 -45.73
N LYS A 9 -18.89 25.98 -45.61
CA LYS A 9 -17.50 25.66 -45.23
C LYS A 9 -17.18 25.70 -43.74
N THR A 10 -18.10 26.12 -42.87
CA THR A 10 -17.75 26.45 -41.48
C THR A 10 -18.05 25.37 -40.43
N THR A 11 -18.62 24.22 -40.78
CA THR A 11 -18.96 23.14 -39.81
C THR A 11 -17.98 21.97 -39.75
N LYS A 12 -16.95 21.92 -40.61
CA LYS A 12 -15.95 20.83 -40.61
C LYS A 12 -14.68 21.11 -39.79
N ALA A 13 -14.52 22.32 -39.24
CA ALA A 13 -13.29 22.74 -38.58
C ALA A 13 -13.26 22.53 -37.05
N GLU A 14 -14.40 22.24 -36.41
CA GLU A 14 -14.45 22.02 -34.94
C GLU A 14 -14.39 20.54 -34.53
N ALA A 15 -14.66 19.60 -35.44
CA ALA A 15 -14.62 18.16 -35.13
C ALA A 15 -13.18 17.59 -35.00
N THR A 16 -12.15 18.36 -35.34
CA THR A 16 -10.75 17.88 -35.46
C THR A 16 -9.80 18.39 -34.37
N LYS A 17 -10.27 19.18 -33.40
CA LYS A 17 -9.41 19.71 -32.32
C LYS A 17 -9.31 18.82 -31.08
N SER A 18 -10.04 17.71 -31.00
CA SER A 18 -10.08 16.87 -29.79
C SER A 18 -9.04 15.72 -29.75
N SER A 19 -8.20 15.52 -30.76
CA SER A 19 -7.38 14.29 -30.87
C SER A 19 -5.86 14.43 -30.70
N THR A 20 -5.31 15.63 -30.49
CA THR A 20 -3.86 15.86 -30.39
C THR A 20 -3.37 16.02 -28.95
N LEU A 21 -3.83 15.16 -28.04
CA LEU A 21 -3.09 14.94 -26.80
C LEU A 21 -1.76 14.25 -27.14
N THR A 22 -0.67 14.96 -26.90
CA THR A 22 0.69 14.54 -27.25
C THR A 22 1.04 13.17 -26.67
N ARG A 23 1.62 12.31 -27.52
CA ARG A 23 2.03 10.92 -27.23
C ARG A 23 2.91 10.77 -25.96
N LYS A 24 3.60 11.84 -25.55
CA LYS A 24 4.41 11.89 -24.31
C LYS A 24 3.55 12.02 -23.04
N GLN A 25 2.45 12.75 -23.08
CA GLN A 25 1.54 12.92 -21.94
C GLN A 25 0.79 11.61 -21.63
N LYS A 26 0.54 10.79 -22.66
CA LYS A 26 -0.05 9.45 -22.56
C LYS A 26 0.87 8.42 -21.87
N ARG A 27 2.19 8.66 -21.84
CA ARG A 27 3.19 7.70 -21.31
C ARG A 27 3.41 7.82 -19.80
N TRP A 28 3.02 8.95 -19.20
CA TRP A 28 3.18 9.23 -17.76
C TRP A 28 1.89 9.20 -16.95
N ARG A 29 0.72 9.10 -17.61
CA ARG A 29 -0.47 8.62 -16.93
C ARG A 29 -0.22 7.15 -16.59
N LYS A 30 0.26 6.91 -15.36
CA LYS A 30 0.11 5.60 -14.70
C LYS A 30 -1.30 5.16 -15.03
N ARG A 31 -1.42 4.07 -15.79
CA ARG A 31 -2.70 3.57 -16.31
C ARG A 31 -3.70 3.65 -15.17
N LEU A 32 -4.82 4.34 -15.40
CA LEU A 32 -5.92 4.30 -14.46
C LEU A 32 -6.23 2.82 -14.20
N PRO A 33 -6.56 2.43 -12.96
CA PRO A 33 -6.79 1.02 -12.67
C PRO A 33 -8.05 0.47 -13.35
N TRP A 34 -8.81 1.30 -14.06
CA TRP A 34 -9.99 0.93 -14.84
C TRP A 34 -9.87 1.36 -16.31
N SER A 35 -10.81 0.87 -17.13
CA SER A 35 -10.88 1.05 -18.57
C SER A 35 -11.16 2.49 -19.02
N ASP A 36 -10.73 2.77 -20.27
CA ASP A 36 -11.07 4.02 -20.94
C ASP A 36 -12.59 4.14 -21.16
N THR A 37 -13.31 3.03 -21.34
CA THR A 37 -14.77 3.03 -21.57
C THR A 37 -15.56 3.62 -20.41
N VAL A 38 -15.19 3.29 -19.16
CA VAL A 38 -15.84 3.86 -17.97
C VAL A 38 -15.53 5.34 -17.84
N THR A 39 -14.29 5.74 -18.18
CA THR A 39 -13.85 7.14 -18.12
C THR A 39 -14.57 8.00 -19.15
N GLU A 40 -14.80 7.47 -20.36
CA GLU A 40 -15.53 8.16 -21.43
C GLU A 40 -17.03 8.23 -21.13
N ALA A 41 -17.63 7.16 -20.61
CA ALA A 41 -19.06 7.12 -20.31
C ALA A 41 -19.45 7.94 -19.07
N PHE A 42 -18.59 7.96 -18.04
CA PHE A 42 -18.91 8.53 -16.73
C PHE A 42 -17.73 9.33 -16.13
N PRO A 43 -17.29 10.43 -16.79
CA PRO A 43 -16.06 11.14 -16.42
C PRO A 43 -16.08 11.69 -14.99
N THR A 44 -17.22 12.22 -14.54
CA THR A 44 -17.34 12.79 -13.19
C THR A 44 -17.17 11.73 -12.10
N TYR A 45 -17.75 10.54 -12.29
CA TYR A 45 -17.65 9.45 -11.31
C TYR A 45 -16.24 8.85 -11.30
N ALA A 46 -15.62 8.74 -12.47
CA ALA A 46 -14.22 8.32 -12.59
C ALA A 46 -13.27 9.29 -11.86
N GLU A 47 -13.48 10.61 -11.95
CA GLU A 47 -12.64 11.59 -11.25
C GLU A 47 -12.77 11.47 -9.72
N VAL A 48 -13.99 11.31 -9.21
CA VAL A 48 -14.23 11.14 -7.76
C VAL A 48 -13.55 9.87 -7.24
N MET A 49 -13.71 8.75 -7.97
CA MET A 49 -13.08 7.49 -7.62
C MET A 49 -11.55 7.58 -7.69
N ASP A 50 -11.00 8.25 -8.71
CA ASP A 50 -9.57 8.50 -8.86
C ASP A 50 -8.97 9.27 -7.70
N ARG A 51 -9.64 10.32 -7.23
CA ARG A 51 -9.18 11.09 -6.07
C ARG A 51 -9.15 10.25 -4.80
N ALA A 52 -10.18 9.43 -4.57
CA ALA A 52 -10.26 8.54 -3.41
C ALA A 52 -9.17 7.46 -3.46
N VAL A 53 -9.02 6.79 -4.60
CA VAL A 53 -8.12 5.64 -4.76
C VAL A 53 -6.64 6.06 -4.85
N ARG A 54 -6.30 7.13 -5.57
CA ARG A 54 -4.89 7.54 -5.77
C ARG A 54 -4.20 7.82 -4.45
N THR A 55 -4.90 8.48 -3.53
CA THR A 55 -4.36 8.84 -2.22
C THR A 55 -3.96 7.58 -1.45
N ALA A 56 -4.82 6.55 -1.49
CA ALA A 56 -4.57 5.27 -0.85
C ALA A 56 -3.47 4.46 -1.57
N GLN A 57 -3.58 4.26 -2.90
CA GLN A 57 -2.62 3.48 -3.69
C GLN A 57 -1.20 4.04 -3.66
N HIS A 58 -1.04 5.37 -3.67
CA HIS A 58 0.29 5.97 -3.59
C HIS A 58 0.97 5.65 -2.26
N ARG A 59 0.18 5.63 -1.18
CA ARG A 59 0.66 5.23 0.15
C ARG A 59 1.11 3.78 0.13
N TYR A 60 0.26 2.84 -0.30
CA TYR A 60 0.58 1.41 -0.27
C TYR A 60 1.78 1.01 -1.12
N SER A 61 1.85 1.51 -2.36
CA SER A 61 2.94 1.15 -3.28
C SER A 61 4.30 1.60 -2.76
N LYS A 62 4.37 2.79 -2.15
CA LYS A 62 5.62 3.31 -1.58
C LYS A 62 5.96 2.57 -0.29
N PHE A 63 5.03 2.50 0.67
CA PHE A 63 5.32 1.90 1.98
C PHE A 63 5.62 0.40 1.88
N GLY A 64 4.92 -0.35 1.03
CA GLY A 64 5.15 -1.78 0.85
C GLY A 64 6.57 -2.10 0.35
N TRP A 65 7.10 -1.31 -0.60
CA TRP A 65 8.47 -1.52 -1.08
C TRP A 65 9.51 -1.16 -0.01
N TRP A 66 9.30 -0.05 0.71
CA TRP A 66 10.20 0.37 1.79
C TRP A 66 10.28 -0.68 2.90
N HIS A 67 9.16 -1.29 3.30
CA HIS A 67 9.17 -2.31 4.35
C HIS A 67 9.92 -3.58 3.91
N MET A 68 9.74 -4.00 2.65
CA MET A 68 10.47 -5.13 2.10
C MET A 68 11.98 -4.83 1.98
N ALA A 69 12.35 -3.60 1.63
CA ALA A 69 13.73 -3.16 1.59
C ALA A 69 14.38 -3.17 2.98
N TRP A 70 13.72 -2.61 3.99
CA TRP A 70 14.21 -2.61 5.38
C TRP A 70 14.37 -4.02 5.93
N PHE A 71 13.41 -4.91 5.67
CA PHE A 71 13.52 -6.32 6.07
C PHE A 71 14.74 -7.00 5.44
N ARG A 72 14.98 -6.79 4.14
CA ARG A 72 16.14 -7.35 3.44
C ARG A 72 17.45 -6.76 3.96
N ILE A 73 17.52 -5.44 4.12
CA ILE A 73 18.72 -4.75 4.60
C ILE A 73 19.04 -5.22 6.03
N GLY A 74 18.06 -5.30 6.92
CA GLY A 74 18.26 -5.77 8.29
C GLY A 74 18.76 -7.21 8.34
N GLY A 75 18.16 -8.12 7.58
CA GLY A 75 18.60 -9.52 7.52
C GLY A 75 19.99 -9.69 6.90
N ILE A 76 20.30 -8.95 5.81
CA ILE A 76 21.63 -8.98 5.20
C ILE A 76 22.67 -8.44 6.19
N LEU A 77 22.36 -7.34 6.89
CA LEU A 77 23.26 -6.74 7.87
C LEU A 77 23.57 -7.71 9.02
N GLU A 78 22.55 -8.40 9.53
CA GLU A 78 22.68 -9.42 10.58
C GLU A 78 23.57 -10.58 10.13
N ILE A 79 23.37 -11.10 8.93
CA ILE A 79 24.21 -12.18 8.36
C ILE A 79 25.65 -11.70 8.17
N VAL A 80 25.84 -10.50 7.62
CA VAL A 80 27.18 -9.92 7.40
C VAL A 80 27.90 -9.72 8.72
N LEU A 81 27.23 -9.17 9.74
CA LEU A 81 27.79 -9.02 11.10
C LEU A 81 28.16 -10.37 11.71
N SER A 82 27.27 -11.37 11.61
CA SER A 82 27.51 -12.70 12.16
C SER A 82 28.67 -13.43 11.47
N VAL A 83 28.78 -13.32 10.15
CA VAL A 83 29.87 -13.97 9.38
C VAL A 83 31.17 -13.20 9.53
N SER A 84 31.12 -11.88 9.70
CA SER A 84 32.31 -11.05 9.89
C SER A 84 32.90 -11.17 11.30
N PHE A 85 32.10 -11.55 12.29
CA PHE A 85 32.53 -11.65 13.69
C PHE A 85 33.76 -12.57 13.89
N PRO A 86 33.80 -13.82 13.39
CA PRO A 86 34.98 -14.67 13.50
C PRO A 86 36.24 -14.09 12.82
N PHE A 87 36.08 -13.44 11.66
CA PHE A 87 37.20 -12.85 10.91
C PHE A 87 37.78 -11.63 11.63
N VAL A 88 36.91 -10.78 12.17
CA VAL A 88 37.33 -9.62 12.96
C VAL A 88 38.04 -10.09 14.22
N TYR A 89 37.52 -11.13 14.89
CA TYR A 89 38.14 -11.70 16.08
C TYR A 89 39.55 -12.25 15.81
N THR A 90 39.76 -13.01 14.73
CA THR A 90 41.08 -13.57 14.40
C THR A 90 42.08 -12.51 13.95
N ALA A 91 41.63 -11.52 13.16
CA ALA A 91 42.47 -10.40 12.74
C ALA A 91 42.91 -9.52 13.92
N LEU A 92 41.99 -9.21 14.84
CA LEU A 92 42.26 -8.41 16.02
C LEU A 92 43.23 -9.09 16.97
N ARG A 93 43.12 -10.41 17.17
CA ARG A 93 44.03 -11.18 18.04
C ARG A 93 45.51 -11.05 17.66
N SER A 94 45.80 -10.76 16.39
CA SER A 94 47.16 -10.60 15.88
C SER A 94 47.70 -9.16 16.01
N ALA A 95 46.84 -8.21 16.38
CA ALA A 95 47.22 -6.82 16.61
C ALA A 95 47.36 -6.56 18.12
N ASP A 96 48.57 -6.20 18.57
CA ASP A 96 48.91 -5.87 19.97
C ASP A 96 48.25 -4.56 20.50
N GLY A 97 47.19 -4.08 19.84
CA GLY A 97 46.45 -2.90 20.26
C GLY A 97 45.30 -3.27 21.20
N GLY A 98 45.23 -2.66 22.39
CA GLY A 98 44.16 -2.87 23.40
C GLY A 98 42.74 -2.45 23.00
N TRP A 99 42.42 -2.39 21.70
CA TRP A 99 41.14 -1.96 21.14
C TRP A 99 40.23 -3.16 20.83
N GLN A 100 40.71 -4.39 21.02
CA GLN A 100 40.00 -5.63 20.70
C GLN A 100 38.64 -5.72 21.42
N ASP A 101 38.63 -5.46 22.73
CA ASP A 101 37.43 -5.52 23.56
C ASP A 101 36.38 -4.49 23.13
N THR A 102 36.82 -3.28 22.73
CA THR A 102 35.92 -2.21 22.25
C THR A 102 35.23 -2.61 20.95
N VAL A 103 35.95 -3.21 20.00
CA VAL A 103 35.38 -3.63 18.71
C VAL A 103 34.41 -4.79 18.88
N ILE A 104 34.78 -5.79 19.69
CA ILE A 104 33.93 -6.97 19.97
C ILE A 104 32.63 -6.53 20.66
N THR A 105 32.73 -5.63 21.64
CA THR A 105 31.56 -5.05 22.32
C THR A 105 30.69 -4.26 21.34
N GLY A 106 31.31 -3.43 20.48
CA GLY A 106 30.60 -2.66 19.46
C GLY A 106 29.80 -3.53 18.48
N ILE A 107 30.40 -4.64 17.99
CA ILE A 107 29.71 -5.58 17.10
C ILE A 107 28.56 -6.29 17.82
N SER A 108 28.78 -6.72 19.08
CA SER A 108 27.74 -7.40 19.87
C SER A 108 26.54 -6.49 20.13
N VAL A 109 26.79 -5.22 20.48
CA VAL A 109 25.74 -4.20 20.64
C VAL A 109 25.03 -3.93 19.31
N ALA A 110 25.77 -3.84 18.20
CA ALA A 110 25.15 -3.65 16.89
C ALA A 110 24.22 -4.81 16.51
N ILE A 111 24.64 -6.07 16.75
CA ILE A 111 23.79 -7.25 16.53
C ILE A 111 22.54 -7.19 17.40
N ALA A 112 22.69 -6.85 18.69
CA ALA A 112 21.56 -6.73 19.61
C ALA A 112 20.58 -5.62 19.18
N VAL A 113 21.09 -4.46 18.73
CA VAL A 113 20.26 -3.36 18.21
C VAL A 113 19.53 -3.81 16.94
N VAL A 114 20.21 -4.43 15.97
CA VAL A 114 19.58 -4.92 14.74
C VAL A 114 18.50 -5.97 15.04
N GLY A 115 18.80 -6.92 15.92
CA GLY A 115 17.83 -7.92 16.38
C GLY A 115 16.64 -7.30 17.10
N GLY A 116 16.88 -6.28 17.94
CA GLY A 116 15.84 -5.53 18.65
C GLY A 116 14.91 -4.76 17.70
N ILE A 117 15.48 -4.01 16.75
CA ILE A 117 14.69 -3.29 15.72
C ILE A 117 13.88 -4.33 14.90
N ARG A 118 14.47 -5.50 14.62
CA ARG A 118 13.81 -6.60 13.90
C ARG A 118 12.64 -7.22 14.64
N GLY A 119 12.76 -7.45 15.93
CA GLY A 119 11.66 -7.91 16.76
C GLY A 119 10.57 -6.86 16.91
N PHE A 120 10.95 -5.59 17.07
CA PHE A 120 10.01 -4.51 17.38
C PHE A 120 9.13 -4.12 16.19
N TYR A 121 9.68 -4.00 14.99
CA TYR A 121 8.95 -3.44 13.85
C TYR A 121 8.02 -4.41 13.12
N GLY A 122 8.11 -5.72 13.37
CA GLY A 122 7.20 -6.71 12.77
C GLY A 122 7.06 -6.59 11.26
N TRP A 123 8.15 -6.27 10.53
CA TRP A 123 8.08 -5.84 9.12
C TRP A 123 7.34 -6.80 8.20
N ASN A 124 7.39 -8.11 8.48
CA ASN A 124 6.69 -9.12 7.70
C ASN A 124 5.16 -9.02 7.84
N GLU A 125 4.68 -8.81 9.08
CA GLU A 125 3.26 -8.65 9.38
C GLU A 125 2.73 -7.37 8.71
N ASN A 126 3.47 -6.27 8.87
CA ASN A 126 3.14 -4.99 8.25
C ASN A 126 3.13 -5.08 6.71
N TRP A 127 4.12 -5.75 6.10
CA TRP A 127 4.14 -5.97 4.66
C TRP A 127 2.94 -6.79 4.18
N HIS A 128 2.61 -7.88 4.90
CA HIS A 128 1.45 -8.70 4.55
C HIS A 128 0.16 -7.89 4.67
N LEU A 129 -0.01 -7.10 5.73
CA LEU A 129 -1.17 -6.24 5.92
C LEU A 129 -1.35 -5.28 4.74
N TYR A 130 -0.30 -4.56 4.35
CA TYR A 130 -0.35 -3.63 3.21
C TYR A 130 -0.67 -4.35 1.90
N LYS A 131 -0.16 -5.57 1.68
CA LYS A 131 -0.45 -6.34 0.47
C LYS A 131 -1.88 -6.84 0.42
N THR A 132 -2.43 -7.30 1.54
CA THR A 132 -3.83 -7.71 1.65
C THR A 132 -4.76 -6.53 1.39
N GLN A 133 -4.45 -5.36 1.96
CA GLN A 133 -5.16 -4.11 1.75
C GLN A 133 -5.13 -3.65 0.28
N GLU A 134 -3.96 -3.72 -0.37
CA GLU A 134 -3.81 -3.39 -1.80
C GLU A 134 -4.68 -4.30 -2.68
N LEU A 135 -4.74 -5.60 -2.38
CA LEU A 135 -5.59 -6.56 -3.09
C LEU A 135 -7.08 -6.29 -2.84
N ALA A 136 -7.47 -5.98 -1.60
CA ALA A 136 -8.85 -5.64 -1.26
C ALA A 136 -9.33 -4.39 -2.02
N LEU A 137 -8.51 -3.33 -2.03
CA LEU A 137 -8.81 -2.10 -2.76
C LEU A 137 -8.92 -2.35 -4.28
N THR A 138 -8.02 -3.17 -4.82
CA THR A 138 -8.07 -3.58 -6.23
C THR A 138 -9.37 -4.33 -6.57
N GLY A 139 -9.81 -5.22 -5.68
CA GLY A 139 -11.08 -5.94 -5.84
C GLY A 139 -12.31 -5.03 -5.84
N ILE A 140 -12.33 -4.01 -4.96
CA ILE A 140 -13.43 -3.03 -4.93
C ILE A 140 -13.47 -2.24 -6.25
N ILE A 141 -12.32 -1.79 -6.75
CA ILE A 141 -12.22 -1.03 -8.01
C ILE A 141 -12.70 -1.87 -9.19
N GLN A 142 -12.27 -3.13 -9.29
CA GLN A 142 -12.67 -4.04 -10.37
C GLN A 142 -14.18 -4.30 -10.36
N ARG A 143 -14.80 -4.47 -9.18
CA ARG A 143 -16.24 -4.65 -9.06
C ARG A 143 -17.01 -3.40 -9.52
N TRP A 144 -16.59 -2.24 -9.03
CA TRP A 144 -17.15 -0.95 -9.46
C TRP A 144 -17.02 -0.72 -10.97
N GLU A 145 -15.85 -1.04 -11.54
CA GLU A 145 -15.61 -0.95 -12.98
C GLU A 145 -16.57 -1.85 -13.77
N LEU A 146 -16.73 -3.12 -13.36
CA LEU A 146 -17.65 -4.06 -14.00
C LEU A 146 -19.11 -3.58 -13.93
N GLU A 147 -19.54 -3.03 -12.79
CA GLU A 147 -20.87 -2.45 -12.64
C GLU A 147 -21.08 -1.26 -13.58
N LEU A 148 -20.09 -0.37 -13.69
CA LEU A 148 -20.17 0.78 -14.60
C LEU A 148 -20.09 0.38 -16.07
N MET A 149 -19.33 -0.64 -16.43
CA MET A 149 -19.32 -1.18 -17.80
C MET A 149 -20.69 -1.75 -18.18
N ALA A 150 -21.33 -2.49 -17.27
CA ALA A 150 -22.68 -3.02 -17.48
C ALA A 150 -23.71 -1.90 -17.66
N LEU A 151 -23.58 -0.81 -16.90
CA LEU A 151 -24.41 0.39 -17.06
C LEU A 151 -24.07 1.20 -18.33
N ALA A 152 -22.82 1.24 -18.76
CA ALA A 152 -22.46 1.92 -20.01
C ALA A 152 -23.17 1.31 -21.23
N ALA A 153 -23.48 0.01 -21.18
CA ALA A 153 -24.22 -0.67 -22.25
C ALA A 153 -25.71 -0.28 -22.36
N GLN A 154 -26.32 0.36 -21.36
CA GLN A 154 -27.77 0.66 -21.35
C GLN A 154 -28.11 2.13 -21.01
N PRO A 155 -27.76 3.12 -21.85
CA PRO A 155 -27.62 4.54 -21.43
C PRO A 155 -28.86 5.25 -20.84
N LYS A 156 -30.08 4.77 -21.11
CA LYS A 156 -31.32 5.57 -20.98
C LYS A 156 -31.82 5.79 -19.54
N GLU A 157 -31.32 5.08 -18.53
CA GLU A 157 -31.83 5.17 -17.14
C GLU A 157 -30.73 5.14 -16.06
N ASN A 158 -29.47 5.40 -16.43
CA ASN A 158 -28.35 4.88 -15.63
C ASN A 158 -27.71 5.86 -14.66
N VAL A 159 -28.05 7.15 -14.69
CA VAL A 159 -27.40 8.14 -13.81
C VAL A 159 -27.62 7.80 -12.33
N SER A 160 -28.84 7.43 -11.93
CA SER A 160 -29.15 7.05 -10.54
C SER A 160 -28.42 5.76 -10.11
N LYS A 161 -28.38 4.75 -11.00
CA LYS A 161 -27.69 3.48 -10.75
C LYS A 161 -26.17 3.66 -10.65
N THR A 162 -25.58 4.44 -11.55
CA THR A 162 -24.15 4.82 -11.55
C THR A 162 -23.78 5.56 -10.27
N HIS A 163 -24.63 6.49 -9.82
CA HIS A 163 -24.43 7.20 -8.57
C HIS A 163 -24.43 6.24 -7.37
N LYS A 164 -25.43 5.34 -7.30
CA LYS A 164 -25.53 4.34 -6.23
C LYS A 164 -24.35 3.38 -6.20
N ALA A 165 -23.93 2.86 -7.37
CA ALA A 165 -22.77 1.99 -7.51
C ALA A 165 -21.48 2.68 -7.04
N THR A 166 -21.27 3.93 -7.47
CA THR A 166 -20.08 4.71 -7.07
C THR A 166 -20.09 5.02 -5.58
N LYS A 167 -21.24 5.42 -5.01
CA LYS A 167 -21.39 5.66 -3.58
C LYS A 167 -21.07 4.41 -2.76
N HIS A 168 -21.63 3.27 -3.15
CA HIS A 168 -21.37 1.99 -2.50
C HIS A 168 -19.90 1.59 -2.58
N ALA A 169 -19.25 1.78 -3.73
CA ALA A 169 -17.82 1.50 -3.85
C ALA A 169 -16.97 2.41 -2.95
N LEU A 170 -17.30 3.70 -2.85
CA LEU A 170 -16.61 4.63 -1.95
C LEU A 170 -16.82 4.26 -0.47
N GLU A 171 -18.00 3.82 -0.09
CA GLU A 171 -18.27 3.30 1.26
C GLU A 171 -17.40 2.07 1.56
N GLN A 172 -17.27 1.14 0.61
CA GLN A 172 -16.38 -0.02 0.78
C GLN A 172 -14.90 0.38 0.89
N VAL A 173 -14.45 1.39 0.14
CA VAL A 173 -13.09 1.93 0.27
C VAL A 173 -12.88 2.54 1.65
N ALA A 174 -13.86 3.29 2.17
CA ALA A 174 -13.78 3.89 3.50
C ALA A 174 -13.70 2.81 4.59
N ILE A 175 -14.54 1.77 4.51
CA ILE A 175 -14.51 0.64 5.44
C ILE A 175 -13.16 -0.10 5.39
N ALA A 176 -12.59 -0.30 4.19
CA ALA A 176 -11.29 -0.94 4.06
C ALA A 176 -10.16 -0.12 4.72
N LEU A 177 -10.23 1.22 4.60
CA LEU A 177 -9.29 2.14 5.25
C LEU A 177 -9.44 2.17 6.77
N GLU A 178 -10.67 2.11 7.28
CA GLU A 178 -10.94 2.03 8.73
C GLU A 178 -10.38 0.73 9.31
N HIS A 179 -10.65 -0.41 8.67
CA HIS A 179 -10.05 -1.69 9.05
C HIS A 179 -8.53 -1.69 9.00
N GLU A 180 -7.92 -0.91 8.09
CA GLU A 180 -6.46 -0.72 8.09
C GLU A 180 -5.99 -0.01 9.35
N GLN A 181 -6.66 1.08 9.72
CA GLN A 181 -6.30 1.85 10.89
C GLN A 181 -6.45 0.99 12.14
N ASP A 182 -7.54 0.25 12.27
CA ASP A 182 -7.76 -0.69 13.38
C ASP A 182 -6.69 -1.77 13.43
N ALA A 183 -6.34 -2.38 12.29
CA ALA A 183 -5.29 -3.39 12.23
C ALA A 183 -3.92 -2.80 12.57
N PHE A 184 -3.61 -1.60 12.08
CA PHE A 184 -2.37 -0.91 12.37
C PHE A 184 -2.25 -0.53 13.84
N PHE A 185 -3.26 0.12 14.42
CA PHE A 185 -3.24 0.50 15.83
C PHE A 185 -3.37 -0.70 16.77
N GLY A 186 -4.11 -1.73 16.38
CA GLY A 186 -4.17 -3.00 17.11
C GLY A 186 -2.83 -3.76 17.12
N SER A 187 -1.97 -3.54 16.12
CA SER A 187 -0.61 -4.10 16.10
C SER A 187 0.36 -3.35 17.03
N VAL A 188 0.07 -2.08 17.36
CA VAL A 188 0.87 -1.29 18.31
C VAL A 188 0.53 -1.76 19.72
N ARG A 189 1.30 -2.73 20.20
CA ARG A 189 1.19 -3.19 21.59
C ARG A 189 1.62 -2.07 22.53
N LEU A 190 0.69 -1.57 23.33
CA LEU A 190 1.01 -0.62 24.38
C LEU A 190 1.82 -1.32 25.49
N PRO A 191 2.83 -0.65 26.09
CA PRO A 191 3.68 -1.25 27.12
C PRO A 191 2.92 -1.88 28.28
N ASP A 192 1.76 -1.32 28.65
CA ASP A 192 0.96 -1.79 29.78
C ASP A 192 0.39 -3.20 29.57
N GLU A 193 0.07 -3.59 28.33
CA GLU A 193 -0.35 -4.96 28.00
C GLU A 193 0.80 -5.97 28.08
N LEU A 194 2.03 -5.54 27.77
CA LEU A 194 3.22 -6.37 27.91
C LEU A 194 3.55 -6.65 29.39
N ILE A 195 3.27 -5.69 30.28
CA ILE A 195 3.45 -5.85 31.72
C ILE A 195 2.39 -6.78 32.32
N GLN A 196 1.12 -6.63 31.93
CA GLN A 196 0.03 -7.47 32.47
C GLN A 196 0.12 -8.94 32.04
N ARG A 197 0.58 -9.20 30.80
CA ARG A 197 0.71 -10.57 30.29
C ARG A 197 1.84 -11.36 30.94
N ASN A 198 2.96 -10.71 31.28
CA ASN A 198 4.06 -11.35 31.99
C ASN A 198 3.90 -11.32 33.52
N GLY A 199 3.05 -10.43 34.04
CA GLY A 199 2.86 -10.22 35.47
C GLY A 199 1.68 -10.97 36.10
N SER A 200 0.79 -11.61 35.32
CA SER A 200 -0.29 -12.42 35.90
C SER A 200 0.26 -13.79 36.34
N PRO A 201 0.35 -14.08 37.64
CA PRO A 201 0.51 -15.46 38.09
C PRO A 201 -0.67 -16.25 37.52
N ARG A 202 -0.42 -17.43 36.96
CA ARG A 202 -1.49 -18.39 36.62
C ARG A 202 -2.32 -18.62 37.88
N ALA A 203 -3.40 -17.86 38.03
CA ALA A 203 -4.36 -18.06 39.10
C ALA A 203 -5.06 -19.38 38.83
N GLY A 204 -4.79 -20.35 39.70
CA GLY A 204 -5.60 -21.53 39.91
C GLY A 204 -5.63 -22.53 38.76
N VAL A 205 -4.76 -23.54 38.83
CA VAL A 205 -5.21 -24.89 38.48
C VAL A 205 -6.34 -25.20 39.47
N PRO A 206 -7.60 -25.42 39.02
CA PRO A 206 -8.64 -25.91 39.92
C PRO A 206 -8.20 -27.30 40.39
N SER A 207 -7.87 -27.41 41.68
CA SER A 207 -7.68 -28.70 42.33
C SER A 207 -8.98 -29.48 42.21
N SER A 208 -8.97 -30.53 41.38
CA SER A 208 -10.07 -31.47 41.27
C SER A 208 -10.46 -31.99 42.65
N PRO A 209 -11.77 -32.15 42.95
CA PRO A 209 -12.20 -32.82 44.17
C PRO A 209 -11.70 -34.27 44.14
N GLN A 210 -11.00 -34.70 45.18
CA GLN A 210 -10.80 -36.12 45.42
C GLN A 210 -12.13 -36.70 45.91
N GLU A 211 -12.67 -37.65 45.16
CA GLU A 211 -13.60 -38.66 45.66
C GLU A 211 -12.84 -39.79 46.36
#